data_AF-A0A6J0V347-F1
#
_entry.id   AF-A0A6J0V347-F1
#
_cell.length_a   1.000
_cell.length_b   1.000
_cell.length_c   1.000
_cell.angle_alpha   90.00
_cell.angle_beta   90.00
_cell.angle_gamma   90.00
#
_symmetry.space_group_name_H-M   'P 1'
#
loop_
_entity.id
_entity.type
_entity.pdbx_description
1 polymer ?
#
loop_
_entity_poly.entity_id
_entity_poly.type
_entity_poly.pdbx_seq_one_letter_code
_entity_poly.pdbx_strand_id
1 'polypeptide(L)'
;MSLSSESKSLGKQNGGSLQTSQIIELNVGGEIFMTTLSTLKKYPGSKLAEMFASGQPKLRTDAKGRYFIDRPGTYFKYILEYLRSSQVPMQYVQDVYKEALFYDIEPLIKQLEDSPQIFGELVARKQFLARVPSYTENIELMIRIARAEAVASRQSSVMVCVVKNEEDMAKCRDALNSLDTYKKSVVTFGPWKASPSSSDLLDCIKMDIAAKGYKI
;
A
#
# COMPACT_ATOMS: atom_id res chain seq x y z
N MET A 1 -68.65 -11.32 44.95
CA MET A 1 -67.27 -11.82 45.08
C MET A 1 -66.78 -12.10 43.65
N SER A 2 -66.13 -11.13 43.01
CA SER A 2 -64.66 -10.88 42.99
C SER A 2 -63.95 -11.95 42.15
N LEU A 3 -63.63 -11.67 40.87
CA LEU A 3 -62.44 -10.98 40.32
C LEU A 3 -61.15 -11.83 40.29
N SER A 4 -60.63 -12.00 39.05
CA SER A 4 -59.22 -12.15 38.62
C SER A 4 -58.44 -13.39 39.09
N SER A 5 -57.69 -14.09 38.23
CA SER A 5 -56.52 -13.54 37.53
C SER A 5 -55.95 -14.50 36.47
N GLU A 6 -55.50 -13.90 35.36
CA GLU A 6 -54.73 -14.52 34.27
C GLU A 6 -53.33 -14.92 34.73
N SER A 7 -52.78 -15.99 34.15
CA SER A 7 -51.33 -16.24 34.15
C SER A 7 -50.80 -16.30 32.71
N LYS A 8 -50.25 -15.17 32.27
CA LYS A 8 -49.35 -15.04 31.11
C LYS A 8 -48.08 -15.84 31.37
N SER A 9 -47.69 -16.73 30.46
CA SER A 9 -46.32 -17.24 30.38
C SER A 9 -45.55 -16.46 29.30
N LEU A 10 -44.67 -15.56 29.74
CA LEU A 10 -43.66 -14.91 28.92
C LEU A 10 -42.29 -15.38 29.44
N GLY A 11 -41.51 -15.98 28.57
CA GLY A 11 -40.16 -16.48 28.92
C GLY A 11 -39.34 -16.77 27.68
N LYS A 12 -39.09 -15.73 26.87
CA LYS A 12 -38.06 -15.68 25.82
C LYS A 12 -36.71 -16.07 26.43
N GLN A 13 -36.09 -17.16 25.97
CA GLN A 13 -34.68 -17.39 26.23
C GLN A 13 -33.83 -16.75 25.13
N ASN A 14 -33.01 -15.78 25.56
CA ASN A 14 -32.01 -15.03 24.81
C ASN A 14 -30.90 -15.96 24.30
N GLY A 15 -30.83 -16.20 22.99
CA GLY A 15 -29.73 -16.91 22.32
C GLY A 15 -28.57 -15.99 21.96
N GLY A 16 -27.90 -15.39 22.95
CA GLY A 16 -26.86 -14.39 22.71
C GLY A 16 -25.60 -14.58 23.56
N SER A 17 -24.84 -15.66 23.37
CA SER A 17 -23.46 -15.74 23.91
C SER A 17 -22.52 -16.80 23.31
N LEU A 18 -22.94 -17.62 22.32
CA LEU A 18 -22.12 -18.76 21.83
C LEU A 18 -21.36 -18.54 20.52
N GLN A 19 -21.57 -17.43 19.80
CA GLN A 19 -21.00 -17.27 18.44
C GLN A 19 -19.57 -16.70 18.37
N THR A 20 -18.98 -16.26 19.47
CA THR A 20 -17.65 -15.61 19.46
C THR A 20 -16.49 -16.61 19.36
N SER A 21 -16.69 -17.86 19.80
CA SER A 21 -15.65 -18.91 19.79
C SER A 21 -15.75 -19.87 18.60
N GLN A 22 -16.65 -19.60 17.64
CA GLN A 22 -16.80 -20.46 16.47
C GLN A 22 -15.55 -20.39 15.60
N ILE A 23 -14.90 -21.55 15.41
CA ILE A 23 -13.81 -21.74 14.46
C ILE A 23 -14.39 -21.75 13.05
N ILE A 24 -13.73 -21.04 12.15
CA ILE A 24 -14.09 -20.93 10.74
C ILE A 24 -12.86 -21.11 9.86
N GLU A 25 -13.10 -21.60 8.65
CA GLU A 25 -12.10 -21.73 7.60
C GLU A 25 -12.32 -20.69 6.51
N LEU A 26 -11.25 -20.03 6.12
CA LEU A 26 -11.19 -19.06 5.03
C LEU A 26 -10.33 -19.63 3.91
N ASN A 27 -10.77 -19.41 2.68
CA ASN A 27 -9.97 -19.59 1.46
C ASN A 27 -9.70 -18.20 0.88
N VAL A 28 -8.48 -17.72 1.01
CA VAL A 28 -8.05 -16.39 0.54
C VAL A 28 -7.20 -16.59 -0.72
N GLY A 29 -7.83 -16.49 -1.89
CA GLY A 29 -7.15 -16.63 -3.18
C GLY A 29 -6.47 -17.99 -3.39
N GLY A 30 -6.96 -19.05 -2.74
CA GLY A 30 -6.41 -20.41 -2.80
C GLY A 30 -5.65 -20.84 -1.53
N GLU A 31 -5.28 -19.90 -0.66
CA GLU A 31 -4.60 -20.20 0.60
C GLU A 31 -5.62 -20.39 1.74
N ILE A 32 -5.47 -21.46 2.51
CA ILE A 32 -6.43 -21.82 3.55
C ILE A 32 -5.97 -21.31 4.91
N PHE A 33 -6.85 -20.59 5.60
CA PHE A 33 -6.63 -20.06 6.95
C PHE A 33 -7.72 -20.54 7.89
N MET A 34 -7.35 -20.73 9.15
CA MET A 34 -8.29 -21.11 10.21
C MET A 34 -8.21 -20.07 11.33
N THR A 35 -9.37 -19.62 11.79
CA THR A 35 -9.47 -18.59 12.84
C THR A 35 -10.84 -18.63 13.52
N THR A 36 -11.09 -17.73 14.45
CA THR A 36 -12.41 -17.58 15.08
C THR A 36 -13.17 -16.36 14.52
N LEU A 37 -14.49 -16.39 14.64
CA LEU A 37 -15.33 -15.22 14.34
C LEU A 37 -14.95 -14.00 15.20
N SER A 38 -14.55 -14.20 16.46
CA SER A 38 -14.08 -13.11 17.32
C SER A 38 -12.84 -12.40 16.78
N THR A 39 -11.89 -13.14 16.22
CA THR A 39 -10.69 -12.55 15.59
C THR A 39 -11.07 -11.68 14.39
N LEU A 40 -11.92 -12.18 13.48
CA LEU A 40 -12.32 -11.40 12.30
C LEU A 40 -13.18 -10.18 12.63
N LYS A 41 -13.95 -10.24 13.73
CA LYS A 41 -14.81 -9.16 14.20
C LYS A 41 -14.13 -8.20 15.19
N LYS A 42 -12.82 -8.36 15.47
CA LYS A 42 -12.10 -7.56 16.47
C LYS A 42 -12.21 -6.05 16.22
N TYR A 43 -12.19 -5.63 14.95
CA TYR A 43 -12.34 -4.23 14.57
C TYR A 43 -13.67 -4.05 13.83
N PRO A 44 -14.72 -3.57 14.53
CA PRO A 44 -15.97 -3.18 13.91
C PRO A 44 -15.72 -2.11 12.82
N GLY A 45 -16.33 -2.27 11.65
CA GLY A 45 -16.10 -1.40 10.48
C GLY A 45 -14.98 -1.86 9.54
N SER A 46 -14.22 -2.89 9.90
CA SER A 46 -13.37 -3.58 8.92
C SER A 46 -14.21 -4.43 7.98
N LYS A 47 -13.75 -4.63 6.74
CA LYS A 47 -14.44 -5.51 5.77
C LYS A 47 -14.58 -6.93 6.30
N LEU A 48 -13.58 -7.41 7.04
CA LEU A 48 -13.63 -8.73 7.68
C LEU A 48 -14.73 -8.81 8.74
N ALA A 49 -14.96 -7.76 9.53
CA ALA A 49 -16.07 -7.76 10.47
C ALA A 49 -17.43 -7.70 9.75
N GLU A 50 -17.52 -6.90 8.70
CA GLU A 50 -18.74 -6.74 7.88
C GLU A 50 -19.14 -8.02 7.17
N MET A 51 -18.18 -8.76 6.61
CA MET A 51 -18.42 -10.05 5.95
C MET A 51 -19.22 -11.03 6.83
N PHE A 52 -18.99 -10.99 8.14
CA PHE A 52 -19.64 -11.88 9.11
C PHE A 52 -20.71 -11.18 9.96
N ALA A 53 -21.12 -9.97 9.59
CA ALA A 53 -22.19 -9.24 10.28
C ALA A 53 -23.57 -9.85 9.96
N SER A 54 -24.49 -9.76 10.94
CA SER A 54 -25.84 -10.26 10.78
C SER A 54 -26.60 -9.49 9.69
N GLY A 55 -27.30 -10.20 8.81
CA GLY A 55 -28.12 -9.59 7.75
C GLY A 55 -27.40 -9.32 6.42
N GLN A 56 -26.13 -9.67 6.30
CA GLN A 56 -25.40 -9.58 5.03
C GLN A 56 -25.73 -10.77 4.09
N PRO A 57 -25.64 -10.59 2.76
CA PRO A 57 -25.82 -11.68 1.81
C PRO A 57 -24.82 -12.81 2.11
N LYS A 58 -25.22 -14.06 1.85
CA LYS A 58 -24.36 -15.23 2.10
C LYS A 58 -23.01 -15.03 1.43
N LEU A 59 -21.94 -15.02 2.23
CA LEU A 59 -20.57 -15.04 1.75
C LEU A 59 -20.39 -16.20 0.77
N ARG A 60 -19.61 -15.97 -0.29
CA ARG A 60 -19.25 -17.04 -1.22
C ARG A 60 -18.45 -18.10 -0.48
N THR A 61 -18.69 -19.36 -0.80
CA THR A 61 -17.89 -20.48 -0.30
C THR A 61 -17.26 -21.23 -1.45
N ASP A 62 -16.12 -21.83 -1.21
CA ASP A 62 -15.51 -22.75 -2.17
C ASP A 62 -16.23 -24.12 -2.18
N ALA A 63 -15.76 -25.04 -3.02
CA ALA A 63 -16.33 -26.39 -3.17
C ALA A 63 -16.29 -27.24 -1.88
N LYS A 64 -15.50 -26.84 -0.87
CA LYS A 64 -15.41 -27.51 0.43
C LYS A 64 -16.17 -26.76 1.53
N GLY A 65 -16.94 -25.73 1.18
CA GLY A 65 -17.77 -24.96 2.11
C GLY A 65 -17.00 -23.90 2.92
N ARG A 66 -15.75 -23.60 2.57
CA ARG A 66 -14.96 -22.56 3.25
C ARG A 66 -15.28 -21.19 2.71
N TYR A 67 -15.29 -20.18 3.56
CA TYR A 67 -15.56 -18.80 3.14
C TYR A 67 -14.48 -18.30 2.19
N PHE A 68 -14.86 -17.85 1.01
CA PHE A 68 -13.95 -17.45 -0.04
C PHE A 68 -13.77 -15.94 -0.07
N ILE A 69 -12.51 -15.51 -0.07
CA ILE A 69 -12.08 -14.12 -0.27
C ILE A 69 -11.27 -14.07 -1.56
N ASP A 70 -11.73 -13.27 -2.52
CA ASP A 70 -11.08 -13.08 -3.81
C ASP A 70 -9.90 -12.09 -3.69
N ARG A 71 -8.89 -12.47 -2.91
CA ARG A 71 -7.65 -11.72 -2.67
C ARG A 71 -6.47 -12.67 -2.53
N PRO A 72 -5.24 -12.25 -2.85
CA PRO A 72 -4.05 -13.05 -2.60
C PRO A 72 -3.88 -13.34 -1.10
N GLY A 73 -3.67 -14.61 -0.74
CA GLY A 73 -3.48 -15.02 0.66
C GLY A 73 -2.10 -14.73 1.24
N THR A 74 -1.11 -14.39 0.39
CA THR A 74 0.31 -14.39 0.73
C THR A 74 0.66 -13.52 1.94
N TYR A 75 -0.01 -12.37 2.07
CA TYR A 75 0.19 -11.43 3.17
C TYR A 75 -0.94 -11.45 4.21
N PHE A 76 -2.00 -12.24 3.97
CA PHE A 76 -3.14 -12.35 4.88
C PHE A 76 -2.76 -12.90 6.25
N LYS A 77 -1.72 -13.72 6.34
CA LYS A 77 -1.18 -14.20 7.63
C LYS A 77 -0.81 -13.05 8.58
N TYR A 78 -0.28 -11.93 8.06
CA TYR A 78 0.10 -10.77 8.87
C TYR A 78 -1.12 -9.98 9.32
N ILE A 79 -2.13 -9.89 8.45
CA ILE A 79 -3.44 -9.34 8.81
C ILE A 79 -4.04 -10.14 9.97
N LEU A 80 -4.04 -11.47 9.84
CA LEU A 80 -4.61 -12.35 10.85
C LEU A 80 -3.84 -12.31 12.18
N GLU A 81 -2.52 -12.23 12.12
CA GLU A 81 -1.68 -12.09 13.32
C GLU A 81 -1.96 -10.76 14.03
N TYR A 82 -2.09 -9.66 13.29
CA TYR A 82 -2.50 -8.38 13.86
C TYR A 82 -3.88 -8.46 14.53
N LEU A 83 -4.85 -9.12 13.89
CA LEU A 83 -6.16 -9.35 14.49
C LEU A 83 -6.07 -10.21 15.77
N ARG A 84 -5.09 -11.08 15.92
CA ARG A 84 -4.89 -11.87 17.14
C ARG A 84 -4.21 -11.07 18.24
N SER A 85 -3.03 -10.50 17.97
CA SER A 85 -2.12 -9.97 18.99
C SER A 85 -2.00 -8.45 19.00
N SER A 86 -2.58 -7.74 18.02
CA SER A 86 -2.37 -6.30 17.77
C SER A 86 -0.90 -5.94 17.48
N GLN A 87 -0.07 -6.91 17.11
CA GLN A 87 1.34 -6.67 16.78
C GLN A 87 1.51 -6.24 15.32
N VAL A 88 2.15 -5.10 15.11
CA VAL A 88 2.44 -4.55 13.78
C VAL A 88 3.52 -5.42 13.10
N PRO A 89 3.35 -5.79 11.83
CA PRO A 89 4.35 -6.57 11.10
C PRO A 89 5.64 -5.77 10.91
N MET A 90 6.78 -6.44 11.05
CA MET A 90 8.11 -5.87 10.76
C MET A 90 8.64 -6.25 9.36
N GLN A 91 7.98 -7.19 8.69
CA GLN A 91 8.37 -7.71 7.38
C GLN A 91 7.24 -7.45 6.38
N TYR A 92 7.60 -7.25 5.10
CA TYR A 92 6.65 -7.00 4.02
C TYR A 92 5.70 -5.83 4.31
N VAL A 93 6.17 -4.83 5.05
CA VAL A 93 5.38 -3.70 5.58
C VAL A 93 4.55 -3.00 4.49
N GLN A 94 5.14 -2.77 3.31
CA GLN A 94 4.43 -2.16 2.18
C GLN A 94 3.29 -3.02 1.64
N ASP A 95 3.48 -4.33 1.54
CA ASP A 95 2.44 -5.23 1.03
C ASP A 95 1.36 -5.49 2.08
N VAL A 96 1.73 -5.60 3.35
CA VAL A 96 0.74 -5.69 4.43
C VAL A 96 -0.05 -4.39 4.55
N TYR A 97 0.56 -3.22 4.30
CA TYR A 97 -0.16 -1.95 4.26
C TYR A 97 -1.24 -1.94 3.17
N LYS A 98 -0.95 -2.45 1.96
CA LYS A 98 -1.95 -2.60 0.89
C LYS A 98 -3.11 -3.50 1.31
N GLU A 99 -2.83 -4.60 2.01
CA GLU A 99 -3.88 -5.49 2.52
C GLU A 99 -4.64 -4.86 3.68
N ALA A 100 -3.98 -4.12 4.58
CA ALA A 100 -4.63 -3.41 5.68
C ALA A 100 -5.63 -2.37 5.15
N LEU A 101 -5.24 -1.61 4.11
CA LEU A 101 -6.13 -0.73 3.35
C LEU A 101 -7.27 -1.50 2.69
N PHE A 102 -7.00 -2.68 2.11
CA PHE A 102 -8.06 -3.46 1.48
C PHE A 102 -9.09 -3.96 2.50
N TYR A 103 -8.66 -4.46 3.66
CA TYR A 103 -9.56 -4.98 4.69
C TYR A 103 -10.14 -3.89 5.61
N ASP A 104 -9.82 -2.62 5.37
CA ASP A 104 -10.21 -1.46 6.19
C ASP A 104 -9.89 -1.63 7.68
N ILE A 105 -8.65 -2.05 7.99
CA ILE A 105 -8.18 -2.22 9.38
C ILE A 105 -7.50 -0.91 9.83
N GLU A 106 -8.33 0.10 10.11
CA GLU A 106 -7.93 1.47 10.49
C GLU A 106 -6.78 1.55 11.51
N PRO A 107 -6.80 0.81 12.64
CA PRO A 107 -5.70 0.87 13.61
C PRO A 107 -4.35 0.40 13.04
N LEU A 108 -4.35 -0.62 12.18
CA LEU A 108 -3.15 -1.12 11.53
C LEU A 108 -2.64 -0.13 10.47
N ILE A 109 -3.56 0.45 9.68
CA ILE A 109 -3.24 1.45 8.67
C ILE A 109 -2.45 2.60 9.30
N LYS A 110 -2.97 3.19 10.39
CA LYS A 110 -2.31 4.31 11.09
C LYS A 110 -0.94 3.93 11.65
N GLN A 111 -0.84 2.78 12.30
CA GLN A 111 0.43 2.31 12.86
C GLN A 111 1.49 2.03 11.78
N LEU A 112 1.05 1.55 10.61
CA LEU A 112 1.95 1.35 9.48
C LEU A 112 2.36 2.69 8.86
N GLU A 113 1.45 3.65 8.71
CA GLU A 113 1.75 5.00 8.21
C GLU A 113 2.76 5.76 9.06
N ASP A 114 2.72 5.56 10.38
CA ASP A 114 3.69 6.13 11.32
C ASP A 114 5.03 5.37 11.32
N SER A 115 5.09 4.19 10.70
CA SER A 115 6.33 3.41 10.63
C SER A 115 7.36 4.10 9.70
N PRO A 116 8.67 4.06 10.01
CA PRO A 116 9.69 4.71 9.18
C PRO A 116 9.67 4.28 7.71
N GLN A 117 9.30 3.02 7.44
CA GLN A 117 9.28 2.45 6.10
C GLN A 117 8.15 3.03 5.23
N ILE A 118 6.98 3.28 5.81
CA ILE A 118 5.83 3.86 5.08
C ILE A 118 5.88 5.39 5.15
N PHE A 119 6.16 5.97 6.32
CA PHE A 119 6.26 7.42 6.49
C PHE A 119 7.32 8.02 5.56
N GLY A 120 8.51 7.41 5.53
CA GLY A 120 9.61 7.83 4.66
C GLY A 120 9.20 7.85 3.20
N GLU A 121 8.51 6.79 2.76
CA GLU A 121 8.12 6.58 1.36
C GLU A 121 6.89 7.39 0.93
N LEU A 122 5.83 7.42 1.74
CA LEU A 122 4.55 8.05 1.38
C LEU A 122 4.51 9.54 1.68
N VAL A 123 5.19 10.00 2.73
CA VAL A 123 5.07 11.38 3.22
C VAL A 123 6.36 12.15 2.96
N ALA A 124 7.48 11.72 3.55
CA ALA A 124 8.72 12.47 3.46
C ALA A 124 9.22 12.57 2.02
N ARG A 125 9.25 11.45 1.29
CA ARG A 125 9.62 11.41 -0.12
C ARG A 125 8.66 12.23 -0.98
N LYS A 126 7.33 12.06 -0.84
CA LYS A 126 6.37 12.86 -1.63
C LYS A 126 6.49 14.36 -1.37
N GLN A 127 6.62 14.78 -0.11
CA GLN A 127 6.83 16.19 0.23
C GLN A 127 8.14 16.73 -0.31
N PHE A 128 9.18 15.90 -0.33
CA PHE A 128 10.44 16.26 -0.96
C PHE A 128 10.26 16.44 -2.47
N LEU A 129 9.71 15.44 -3.17
CA LEU A 129 9.53 15.47 -4.63
C LEU A 129 8.63 16.61 -5.09
N ALA A 130 7.61 16.99 -4.30
CA ALA A 130 6.77 18.15 -4.57
C ALA A 130 7.53 19.49 -4.56
N ARG A 131 8.73 19.53 -3.96
CA ARG A 131 9.63 20.70 -3.93
C ARG A 131 10.72 20.64 -5.00
N VAL A 132 10.79 19.56 -5.79
CA VAL A 132 11.71 19.43 -6.92
C VAL A 132 10.98 19.91 -8.18
N PRO A 133 11.45 20.99 -8.83
CA PRO A 133 10.79 21.51 -10.03
C PRO A 133 10.67 20.47 -11.14
N SER A 134 9.49 20.40 -11.76
CA SER A 134 9.19 19.58 -12.93
C SER A 134 9.54 18.09 -12.76
N TYR A 135 9.51 17.55 -11.54
CA TYR A 135 9.97 16.19 -11.26
C TYR A 135 9.22 15.15 -12.12
N THR A 136 7.89 15.20 -12.15
CA THR A 136 7.06 14.24 -12.89
C THR A 136 7.31 14.37 -14.39
N GLU A 137 7.33 15.59 -14.91
CA GLU A 137 7.58 15.89 -16.31
C GLU A 137 8.97 15.41 -16.75
N ASN A 138 9.97 15.57 -15.89
CA ASN A 138 11.34 15.12 -16.14
C ASN A 138 11.45 13.59 -16.15
N ILE A 139 10.75 12.88 -15.25
CA ILE A 139 10.67 11.40 -15.30
C ILE A 139 10.04 10.94 -16.62
N GLU A 140 8.96 11.57 -17.05
CA GLU A 140 8.28 11.24 -18.31
C GLU A 140 9.15 11.53 -19.53
N LEU A 141 9.85 12.67 -19.53
CA LEU A 141 10.82 13.04 -20.56
C LEU A 141 11.95 12.00 -20.63
N MET A 142 12.51 11.60 -19.49
CA MET A 142 13.57 10.59 -19.43
C MET A 142 13.13 9.27 -20.07
N ILE A 143 11.93 8.79 -19.71
CA ILE A 143 11.37 7.57 -20.27
C ILE A 143 11.11 7.70 -21.77
N ARG A 144 10.65 8.87 -22.23
CA ARG A 144 10.40 9.13 -23.65
C ARG A 144 11.71 9.06 -24.45
N ILE A 145 12.77 9.69 -23.96
CA ILE A 145 14.11 9.66 -24.57
C ILE A 145 14.63 8.21 -24.57
N ALA A 146 14.58 7.54 -23.41
CA ALA A 146 15.06 6.16 -23.27
C ALA A 146 14.35 5.21 -24.25
N ARG A 147 13.01 5.31 -24.37
CA ARG A 147 12.24 4.52 -25.33
C ARG A 147 12.66 4.80 -26.77
N ALA A 148 12.82 6.07 -27.15
CA ALA A 148 13.21 6.44 -28.50
C ALA A 148 14.58 5.87 -28.88
N GLU A 149 15.55 5.89 -27.97
CA GLU A 149 16.86 5.28 -28.18
C GLU A 149 16.79 3.74 -28.22
N ALA A 150 16.08 3.13 -27.27
CA ALA A 150 15.99 1.69 -27.16
C ALA A 150 15.33 1.03 -28.39
N VAL A 151 14.50 1.76 -29.15
CA VAL A 151 13.96 1.29 -30.44
C VAL A 151 15.08 0.99 -31.44
N ALA A 152 16.15 1.79 -31.46
CA ALA A 152 17.26 1.62 -32.38
C ALA A 152 18.30 0.61 -31.88
N SER A 153 18.57 0.58 -30.58
CA SER A 153 19.74 -0.12 -30.00
C SER A 153 19.41 -1.20 -28.95
N ARG A 154 18.13 -1.50 -28.67
CA ARG A 154 17.64 -2.39 -27.60
C ARG A 154 18.07 -2.01 -26.17
N GLN A 155 18.86 -0.95 -26.05
CA GLN A 155 19.33 -0.32 -24.83
C GLN A 155 19.39 1.19 -25.08
N SER A 156 19.32 1.97 -24.00
CA SER A 156 19.33 3.43 -24.02
C SER A 156 20.26 3.96 -22.95
N SER A 157 20.82 5.15 -23.17
CA SER A 157 21.66 5.84 -22.21
C SER A 157 21.18 7.28 -22.07
N VAL A 158 20.41 7.54 -21.02
CA VAL A 158 19.93 8.89 -20.71
C VAL A 158 20.80 9.49 -19.61
N MET A 159 21.37 10.66 -19.90
CA MET A 159 22.17 11.41 -18.93
C MET A 159 21.23 12.19 -18.01
N VAL A 160 21.46 12.06 -16.70
CA VAL A 160 20.68 12.79 -15.69
C VAL A 160 21.59 13.83 -15.04
N CYS A 161 21.27 15.12 -15.22
CA CYS A 161 21.93 16.18 -14.47
C CYS A 161 21.10 16.49 -13.22
N VAL A 162 21.71 16.32 -12.05
CA VAL A 162 21.08 16.63 -10.76
C VAL A 162 21.73 17.88 -10.20
N VAL A 163 20.95 18.95 -10.11
CA VAL A 163 21.43 20.29 -9.78
C VAL A 163 20.88 20.67 -8.41
N LYS A 164 21.74 20.84 -7.41
CA LYS A 164 21.27 21.18 -6.05
C LYS A 164 20.94 22.66 -5.91
N ASN A 165 21.79 23.52 -6.46
CA ASN A 165 21.70 24.97 -6.32
C ASN A 165 21.96 25.67 -7.66
N GLU A 166 21.77 26.98 -7.72
CA GLU A 166 21.95 27.78 -8.95
C GLU A 166 23.39 27.77 -9.46
N GLU A 167 24.37 27.68 -8.57
CA GLU A 167 25.79 27.62 -8.96
C GLU A 167 26.11 26.30 -9.69
N ASP A 168 25.58 25.19 -9.19
CA ASP A 168 25.67 23.88 -9.85
C ASP A 168 24.96 23.88 -11.21
N MET A 169 23.91 24.70 -11.37
CA MET A 169 23.21 24.81 -12.66
C MET A 169 24.12 25.44 -13.72
N ALA A 170 24.81 26.53 -13.37
CA ALA A 170 25.72 27.20 -14.29
C ALA A 170 26.85 26.26 -14.70
N LYS A 171 27.46 25.56 -13.74
CA LYS A 171 28.50 24.55 -14.00
C LYS A 171 27.99 23.40 -14.87
N CYS A 172 26.79 22.87 -14.60
CA CYS A 172 26.20 21.81 -15.42
C CYS A 172 25.94 22.30 -16.85
N ARG A 173 25.42 23.51 -17.03
CA ARG A 173 25.18 24.10 -18.36
C ARG A 173 26.47 24.24 -19.16
N ASP A 174 27.53 24.72 -18.53
CA ASP A 174 28.84 24.90 -19.19
C ASP A 174 29.46 23.55 -19.57
N ALA A 175 29.38 22.55 -18.69
CA ALA A 175 29.82 21.18 -18.97
C ALA A 175 29.00 20.53 -20.09
N LEU A 176 27.68 20.75 -20.14
CA LEU A 176 26.83 20.24 -21.22
C LEU A 176 27.09 20.93 -22.56
N ASN A 177 27.49 22.21 -22.54
CA ASN A 177 27.82 22.96 -23.74
C ASN A 177 29.13 22.51 -24.40
N SER A 178 30.06 21.93 -23.65
CA SER A 178 31.29 21.35 -24.20
C SER A 178 31.10 19.92 -24.75
N LEU A 179 29.98 19.27 -24.45
CA LEU A 179 29.61 17.94 -24.95
C LEU A 179 28.71 18.06 -26.19
N ASP A 180 29.30 18.33 -27.37
CA ASP A 180 28.55 18.55 -28.62
C ASP A 180 27.69 17.35 -29.09
N THR A 181 27.92 16.14 -28.59
CA THR A 181 27.33 14.90 -29.12
C THR A 181 26.18 14.30 -28.29
N TYR A 182 25.97 14.75 -27.03
CA TYR A 182 25.06 14.08 -26.07
C TYR A 182 23.86 14.93 -25.60
N LYS A 183 23.72 16.18 -26.07
CA LYS A 183 22.66 17.11 -25.63
C LYS A 183 21.22 16.60 -25.83
N LYS A 184 20.98 15.63 -26.72
CA LYS A 184 19.63 15.14 -27.02
C LYS A 184 19.05 14.22 -25.94
N SER A 185 19.89 13.73 -25.02
CA SER A 185 19.50 12.71 -24.06
C SER A 185 19.79 13.12 -22.62
N VAL A 186 19.79 14.43 -22.35
CA VAL A 186 20.04 14.98 -21.02
C VAL A 186 18.72 15.42 -20.40
N VAL A 187 18.46 14.96 -19.19
CA VAL A 187 17.33 15.41 -18.37
C VAL A 187 17.87 16.03 -17.09
N THR A 188 17.42 17.24 -16.79
CA THR A 188 17.90 18.00 -15.63
C THR A 188 16.84 18.06 -14.54
N PHE A 189 17.22 17.70 -13.32
CA PHE A 189 16.40 17.84 -12.12
C PHE A 189 17.00 18.89 -11.20
N GLY A 190 16.19 19.85 -10.78
CA GLY A 190 16.60 20.95 -9.91
C GLY A 190 16.60 22.32 -10.59
N PRO A 191 17.00 23.37 -9.86
CA PRO A 191 17.52 23.34 -8.50
C PRO A 191 16.39 23.18 -7.47
N TRP A 192 16.70 22.64 -6.28
CA TRP A 192 15.71 22.53 -5.21
C TRP A 192 16.30 22.95 -3.86
N LYS A 193 15.45 23.55 -3.02
CA LYS A 193 15.85 24.10 -1.71
C LYS A 193 15.59 23.17 -0.52
N ALA A 194 14.98 22.01 -0.73
CA ALA A 194 14.68 21.07 0.36
C ALA A 194 15.95 20.44 0.96
N SER A 195 15.88 19.93 2.19
CA SER A 195 17.02 19.29 2.88
C SER A 195 17.66 18.10 2.14
N PRO A 196 16.92 17.22 1.44
CA PRO A 196 17.51 16.04 0.82
C PRO A 196 18.61 16.36 -0.21
N SER A 197 19.61 15.49 -0.28
CA SER A 197 20.80 15.56 -1.10
C SER A 197 20.55 15.12 -2.55
N SER A 198 21.54 15.32 -3.41
CA SER A 198 21.49 14.82 -4.79
C SER A 198 21.42 13.30 -4.88
N SER A 199 22.02 12.58 -3.91
CA SER A 199 21.90 11.12 -3.83
C SER A 199 20.47 10.69 -3.54
N ASP A 200 19.81 11.38 -2.60
CA ASP A 200 18.41 11.07 -2.25
C ASP A 200 17.49 11.25 -3.46
N LEU A 201 17.73 12.28 -4.27
CA LEU A 201 16.96 12.51 -5.50
C LEU A 201 17.23 11.43 -6.55
N LEU A 202 18.49 11.02 -6.74
CA LEU A 202 18.84 9.95 -7.67
C LEU A 202 18.18 8.63 -7.28
N ASP A 203 18.12 8.31 -5.99
CA ASP A 203 17.47 7.09 -5.53
C ASP A 203 15.95 7.17 -5.74
N CYS A 204 15.34 8.33 -5.52
CA CYS A 204 13.93 8.56 -5.88
C CYS A 204 13.68 8.36 -7.38
N ILE A 205 14.54 8.90 -8.24
CA ILE A 205 14.43 8.77 -9.70
C ILE A 205 14.51 7.29 -10.09
N LYS A 206 15.48 6.55 -9.55
CA LYS A 206 15.64 5.11 -9.81
C LYS A 206 14.40 4.32 -9.40
N MET A 207 13.88 4.60 -8.20
CA MET A 207 12.67 3.93 -7.70
C MET A 207 11.47 4.16 -8.61
N ASP A 208 11.24 5.39 -9.08
CA ASP A 208 10.08 5.70 -9.94
C ASP A 208 10.21 5.14 -11.36
N ILE A 209 11.43 5.10 -11.90
CA ILE A 209 11.68 4.44 -13.18
C ILE A 209 11.48 2.93 -13.05
N ALA A 210 11.98 2.32 -11.98
CA ALA A 210 11.76 0.90 -11.70
C ALA A 210 10.27 0.58 -11.49
N ALA A 211 9.52 1.44 -10.78
CA ALA A 211 8.08 1.32 -10.60
C ALA A 211 7.29 1.41 -11.93
N LYS A 212 7.85 2.08 -12.94
CA LYS A 212 7.30 2.11 -14.32
C LYS A 212 7.74 0.91 -15.19
N GLY A 213 8.43 -0.07 -14.60
CA GLY A 213 8.78 -1.35 -15.24
C GLY A 213 10.12 -1.37 -15.96
N TYR A 214 10.97 -0.35 -15.80
CA TYR A 214 12.29 -0.32 -16.43
C TYR A 214 13.36 -0.90 -15.52
N LYS A 215 14.35 -1.54 -16.14
CA LYS A 215 15.59 -1.95 -15.47
C LYS A 215 16.65 -0.89 -15.73
N ILE A 216 17.29 -0.43 -14.67
CA ILE A 216 18.32 0.62 -14.65
C ILE A 216 19.63 -0.01 -14.22
#